data_AF-A0A2T2RXP8-F1
#
_entry.id   AF-A0A2T2RXP8-F1
#
_cell.length_a   1.000
_cell.length_b   1.000
_cell.length_c   1.000
_cell.angle_alpha   90.00
_cell.angle_beta   90.00
_cell.angle_gamma   90.00
#
_symmetry.space_group_name_H-M   'P 1'
#
loop_
_entity.id
_entity.type
_entity.pdbx_description
1 polymer ?
#
loop_
_entity_poly.entity_id
_entity_poly.type
_entity_poly.pdbx_seq_one_letter_code
_entity_poly.pdbx_strand_id
1 'polypeptide(L)'
;MSMDGRRYRDRALALVAMGALHASALGLLAAPARAELGERFSLCTRELLDAGISRERAAAACGAARTPQDLSLCAREIGARTPLAAEAALSACEGMRHPLELASCAVEIHEATEVADSQAVLDRCRRSLLPLRLSECTVGLARATDASPASAMARCSEAPSARQADAPAQ
;
A
#
# COMPACT_ATOMS: atom_id res chain seq x y z
N MET A 1 -67.06 28.04 41.71
CA MET A 1 -66.42 27.96 40.37
C MET A 1 -65.37 29.06 40.32
N SER A 2 -64.15 28.90 40.81
CA SER A 2 -63.07 27.93 40.49
C SER A 2 -62.64 27.94 39.02
N MET A 3 -61.64 28.75 38.70
CA MET A 3 -60.24 28.36 38.40
C MET A 3 -59.60 29.46 37.53
N ASP A 4 -58.81 30.35 38.13
CA ASP A 4 -57.33 30.29 38.19
C ASP A 4 -56.62 30.52 36.84
N GLY A 5 -56.85 31.70 36.25
CA GLY A 5 -56.19 32.16 35.02
C GLY A 5 -54.77 32.70 35.19
N ARG A 6 -54.22 32.70 36.42
CA ARG A 6 -52.85 33.16 36.70
C ARG A 6 -51.80 32.08 36.47
N ARG A 7 -52.15 30.79 36.52
CA ARG A 7 -51.19 29.69 36.30
C ARG A 7 -50.81 29.44 34.84
N TYR A 8 -51.52 30.02 33.88
CA TYR A 8 -51.23 29.77 32.46
C TYR A 8 -50.09 30.64 31.91
N ARG A 9 -49.89 31.84 32.47
CA ARG A 9 -48.84 32.78 32.01
C ARG A 9 -47.44 32.40 32.46
N ASP A 10 -47.31 31.79 33.64
CA ASP A 10 -46.00 31.40 34.20
C ASP A 10 -45.42 30.12 33.57
N ARG A 11 -46.23 29.35 32.83
CA ARG A 11 -45.76 28.15 32.11
C ARG A 11 -45.31 28.43 30.67
N ALA A 12 -45.68 29.58 30.09
CA ALA A 12 -45.29 29.93 28.72
C ALA A 12 -43.89 30.56 28.63
N LEU A 13 -43.38 31.14 29.73
CA LEU A 13 -42.05 31.78 29.76
C LEU A 13 -40.92 30.86 30.26
N ALA A 14 -41.24 29.66 30.78
CA ALA A 14 -40.24 28.71 31.25
C ALA A 14 -39.74 27.72 30.16
N LEU A 15 -40.31 27.74 28.96
CA LEU A 15 -39.91 26.83 27.87
C LEU A 15 -39.11 27.50 26.74
N VAL A 16 -38.79 28.79 26.83
CA VAL A 16 -37.97 29.49 25.82
C VAL A 16 -36.53 29.72 26.28
N ALA A 17 -36.22 29.57 27.57
CA ALA A 17 -34.88 29.79 28.13
C ALA A 17 -34.01 28.52 28.32
N MET A 18 -34.52 27.33 27.97
CA MET A 18 -33.75 26.07 28.01
C MET A 18 -33.41 25.49 26.61
N GLY A 19 -33.58 26.28 25.54
CA GLY A 19 -33.25 25.84 24.17
C GLY A 19 -31.92 26.35 23.61
N ALA A 20 -31.27 27.32 24.26
CA ALA A 20 -30.18 28.09 23.66
C ALA A 20 -28.77 27.80 24.20
N LEU A 21 -28.58 26.74 25.00
CA LEU A 21 -27.29 26.39 25.62
C LEU A 21 -26.74 25.00 25.25
N HIS A 22 -27.41 24.24 24.38
CA HIS A 22 -26.94 22.90 23.95
C HIS A 22 -26.44 22.85 22.49
N ALA A 23 -26.38 23.97 21.77
CA ALA A 23 -26.00 23.97 20.35
C ALA A 23 -24.49 24.16 20.09
N SER A 24 -23.66 24.41 21.11
CA SER A 24 -22.27 24.87 20.91
C SER A 24 -21.17 23.83 21.19
N ALA A 25 -21.51 22.58 21.49
CA ALA A 25 -20.51 21.54 21.81
C ALA A 25 -20.17 20.57 20.67
N LEU A 26 -20.87 20.62 19.53
CA LEU A 26 -20.68 19.67 18.41
C LEU A 26 -19.61 20.08 17.37
N GLY A 27 -18.72 21.02 17.69
CA GLY A 27 -17.70 21.52 16.75
C GLY A 27 -16.29 20.95 16.92
N LEU A 28 -15.97 20.28 18.03
CA LEU A 28 -14.58 19.96 18.43
C LEU A 28 -14.09 18.54 18.12
N LEU A 29 -14.91 17.68 17.50
CA LEU A 29 -14.56 16.26 17.29
C LEU A 29 -14.29 15.87 15.82
N ALA A 30 -14.31 16.81 14.87
CA ALA A 30 -14.17 16.51 13.44
C ALA A 30 -12.73 16.56 12.88
N ALA A 31 -11.70 16.71 13.72
CA ALA A 31 -10.33 16.99 13.28
C ALA A 31 -9.32 15.81 13.10
N PRO A 32 -9.62 14.49 13.23
CA PRO A 32 -8.56 13.48 13.15
C PRO A 32 -8.17 13.05 11.73
N ALA A 33 -9.10 12.98 10.77
CA ALA A 33 -8.85 12.28 9.50
C ALA A 33 -7.93 13.01 8.51
N ARG A 34 -7.96 14.35 8.47
CA ARG A 34 -7.14 15.15 7.53
C ARG A 34 -5.66 15.20 7.92
N ALA A 35 -5.38 15.28 9.22
CA ALA A 35 -4.01 15.27 9.74
C ALA A 35 -3.33 13.92 9.47
N GLU A 36 -4.07 12.82 9.65
CA GLU A 36 -3.58 11.47 9.36
C GLU A 36 -3.22 11.31 7.87
N LEU A 37 -4.09 11.74 6.96
CA LEU A 37 -3.83 11.66 5.52
C LEU A 37 -2.59 12.45 5.12
N GLY A 38 -2.46 13.69 5.61
CA GLY A 38 -1.29 14.54 5.35
C GLY A 38 0.02 13.89 5.81
N GLU A 39 0.01 13.21 6.95
CA GLU A 39 1.20 12.51 7.45
C GLU A 39 1.62 11.34 6.54
N ARG A 40 0.68 10.62 5.91
CA ARG A 40 1.02 9.53 4.97
C ARG A 40 1.77 10.04 3.74
N PHE A 41 1.36 11.17 3.17
CA PHE A 41 2.05 11.79 2.04
C PHE A 41 3.40 12.40 2.46
N SER A 42 3.45 13.00 3.66
CA SER A 42 4.68 13.56 4.23
C SER A 42 5.72 12.46 4.45
N LEU A 43 5.33 11.34 5.07
CA LEU A 43 6.18 10.17 5.25
C LEU A 43 6.70 9.64 3.92
N CYS A 44 5.81 9.38 2.95
CA CYS A 44 6.20 8.93 1.62
C CYS A 44 7.24 9.86 0.98
N THR A 45 7.01 11.17 1.05
CA THR A 45 7.92 12.14 0.44
C THR A 45 9.28 12.11 1.12
N ARG A 46 9.32 12.11 2.46
CA ARG A 46 10.59 12.02 3.22
C ARG A 46 11.35 10.75 2.88
N GLU A 47 10.68 9.60 2.88
CA GLU A 47 11.31 8.31 2.58
C GLU A 47 11.89 8.25 1.15
N LEU A 48 11.19 8.80 0.15
CA LEU A 48 11.73 8.87 -1.21
C LEU A 48 12.92 9.84 -1.32
N LEU A 49 12.88 10.97 -0.61
CA LEU A 49 14.01 11.91 -0.55
C LEU A 49 15.24 11.29 0.11
N ASP A 50 15.05 10.54 1.19
CA ASP A 50 16.11 9.83 1.90
C ASP A 50 16.73 8.73 1.02
N ALA A 51 15.94 8.15 0.10
CA ALA A 51 16.41 7.23 -0.92
C ALA A 51 17.11 7.91 -2.12
N GLY A 52 17.28 9.24 -2.09
CA GLY A 52 17.97 10.00 -3.14
C GLY A 52 17.09 10.46 -4.30
N ILE A 53 15.78 10.19 -4.27
CA ILE A 53 14.84 10.65 -5.31
C ILE A 53 14.70 12.17 -5.23
N SER A 54 14.63 12.84 -6.39
CA SER A 54 14.46 14.29 -6.42
C SER A 54 13.14 14.76 -5.79
N ARG A 55 13.12 15.98 -5.24
CA ARG A 55 11.91 16.60 -4.65
C ARG A 55 10.71 16.59 -5.58
N GLU A 56 10.92 17.00 -6.83
CA GLU A 56 9.86 17.05 -7.84
C GLU A 56 9.32 15.65 -8.15
N ARG A 57 10.23 14.68 -8.30
CA ARG A 57 9.85 13.30 -8.60
C ARG A 57 9.13 12.63 -7.44
N ALA A 58 9.59 12.83 -6.21
CA ALA A 58 8.96 12.31 -5.00
C ALA A 58 7.57 12.92 -4.79
N ALA A 59 7.43 14.24 -4.95
CA ALA A 59 6.15 14.93 -4.84
C ALA A 59 5.14 14.41 -5.87
N ALA A 60 5.56 14.24 -7.13
CA ALA A 60 4.72 13.68 -8.19
C ALA A 60 4.30 12.23 -7.88
N ALA A 61 5.25 11.37 -7.47
CA ALA A 61 4.99 9.97 -7.15
C ALA A 61 4.00 9.81 -5.99
N CYS A 62 4.32 10.45 -4.85
CA CYS A 62 3.50 10.36 -3.65
C CYS A 62 2.12 10.99 -3.87
N GLY A 63 2.04 12.12 -4.59
CA GLY A 63 0.76 12.78 -4.90
C GLY A 63 -0.17 11.96 -5.82
N ALA A 64 0.41 11.12 -6.69
CA ALA A 64 -0.35 10.21 -7.55
C ALA A 64 -0.67 8.86 -6.88
N ALA A 65 -0.05 8.54 -5.74
CA ALA A 65 -0.17 7.25 -5.09
C ALA A 65 -1.52 7.08 -4.40
N ARG A 66 -2.17 5.92 -4.62
CA ARG A 66 -3.36 5.52 -3.84
C ARG A 66 -3.01 5.21 -2.38
N THR A 67 -1.88 4.55 -2.18
CA THR A 67 -1.34 4.21 -0.85
C THR A 67 0.12 4.68 -0.79
N PRO A 68 0.38 5.95 -0.42
CA PRO A 68 1.72 6.55 -0.50
C PRO A 68 2.75 5.84 0.38
N GLN A 69 2.33 5.29 1.52
CA GLN A 69 3.20 4.52 2.42
C GLN A 69 3.70 3.23 1.76
N ASP A 70 2.81 2.48 1.11
CA ASP A 70 3.19 1.24 0.43
C ASP A 70 4.09 1.50 -0.79
N LEU A 71 3.88 2.63 -1.49
CA LEU A 71 4.73 3.05 -2.61
C LEU A 71 6.16 3.31 -2.16
N SER A 72 6.32 4.13 -1.12
CA SER A 72 7.63 4.50 -0.57
C SER A 72 8.34 3.32 0.08
N LEU A 73 7.62 2.46 0.81
CA LEU A 73 8.15 1.22 1.35
C LEU A 73 8.62 0.26 0.24
N CYS A 74 7.82 0.05 -0.82
CA CYS A 74 8.22 -0.78 -1.95
C CYS A 74 9.52 -0.30 -2.62
N ALA A 75 9.59 1.00 -2.92
CA ALA A 75 10.75 1.58 -3.59
C ALA A 75 12.00 1.48 -2.71
N ARG A 76 11.86 1.76 -1.41
CA ARG A 76 12.95 1.67 -0.43
C ARG A 76 13.44 0.24 -0.26
N GLU A 77 12.55 -0.74 -0.09
CA GLU A 77 12.95 -2.14 0.08
C GLU A 77 13.76 -2.65 -1.12
N ILE A 78 13.28 -2.39 -2.33
CA ILE A 78 13.98 -2.79 -3.55
C ILE A 78 15.32 -2.05 -3.68
N GLY A 79 15.33 -0.71 -3.52
CA GLY A 79 16.55 0.09 -3.67
C GLY A 79 17.61 -0.16 -2.60
N ALA A 80 17.21 -0.56 -1.39
CA ALA A 80 18.15 -0.84 -0.29
C ALA A 80 18.70 -2.28 -0.30
N ARG A 81 17.97 -3.23 -0.88
CA ARG A 81 18.28 -4.67 -0.79
C ARG A 81 18.60 -5.32 -2.13
N THR A 82 18.68 -4.53 -3.19
CA THR A 82 19.12 -4.97 -4.52
C THR A 82 20.08 -3.91 -5.10
N PRO A 83 20.89 -4.23 -6.12
CA PRO A 83 21.76 -3.25 -6.78
C PRO A 83 21.01 -2.25 -7.67
N LEU A 84 19.68 -2.19 -7.61
CA LEU A 84 18.86 -1.32 -8.44
C LEU A 84 18.87 0.12 -7.91
N ALA A 85 18.94 1.09 -8.83
CA ALA A 85 18.78 2.49 -8.50
C ALA A 85 17.39 2.75 -7.89
N ALA A 86 17.32 3.68 -6.94
CA ALA A 86 16.07 4.05 -6.27
C ALA A 86 15.00 4.50 -7.28
N GLU A 87 15.39 5.20 -8.35
CA GLU A 87 14.49 5.62 -9.42
C GLU A 87 13.87 4.43 -10.17
N ALA A 88 14.66 3.40 -10.45
CA ALA A 88 14.18 2.19 -11.10
C ALA A 88 13.21 1.42 -10.21
N ALA A 89 13.54 1.32 -8.91
CA ALA A 89 12.65 0.74 -7.91
C ALA A 89 11.32 1.51 -7.82
N LEU A 90 11.36 2.84 -7.69
CA LEU A 90 10.18 3.70 -7.65
C LEU A 90 9.30 3.50 -8.89
N SER A 91 9.89 3.56 -10.09
CA SER A 91 9.16 3.37 -11.34
C SER A 91 8.52 1.98 -11.48
N ALA A 92 9.06 0.95 -10.84
CA ALA A 92 8.44 -0.38 -10.83
C ALA A 92 7.28 -0.48 -9.83
N CYS A 93 7.36 0.23 -8.69
CA CYS A 93 6.33 0.25 -7.66
C CYS A 93 5.11 1.09 -8.06
N GLU A 94 5.29 2.09 -8.92
CA GLU A 94 4.20 2.96 -9.37
C GLU A 94 3.09 2.22 -10.12
N GLY A 95 1.84 2.62 -9.85
CA GLY A 95 0.66 2.03 -10.50
C GLY A 95 0.28 0.62 -10.02
N MET A 96 1.18 -0.08 -9.32
CA MET A 96 0.94 -1.41 -8.80
C MET A 96 -0.20 -1.41 -7.78
N ARG A 97 -1.03 -2.46 -7.82
CA ARG A 97 -2.10 -2.66 -6.82
C ARG A 97 -1.56 -3.23 -5.51
N HIS A 98 -0.49 -4.00 -5.57
CA HIS A 98 0.17 -4.65 -4.44
C HIS A 98 1.69 -4.40 -4.51
N PRO A 99 2.15 -3.16 -4.30
CA PRO A 99 3.57 -2.81 -4.41
C PRO A 99 4.44 -3.60 -3.42
N LEU A 100 3.93 -3.95 -2.24
CA LEU A 100 4.70 -4.75 -1.26
C LEU A 100 4.95 -6.19 -1.73
N GLU A 101 4.00 -6.81 -2.43
CA GLU A 101 4.22 -8.15 -3.01
C GLU A 101 5.28 -8.12 -4.12
N LEU A 102 5.31 -7.03 -4.91
CA LEU A 102 6.37 -6.80 -5.90
C LEU A 102 7.74 -6.70 -5.22
N ALA A 103 7.85 -5.90 -4.16
CA ALA A 103 9.09 -5.73 -3.41
C ALA A 103 9.57 -7.05 -2.80
N SER A 104 8.68 -7.78 -2.09
CA SER A 104 9.00 -9.11 -1.55
C SER A 104 9.49 -10.05 -2.64
N CYS A 105 8.79 -10.13 -3.77
CA CYS A 105 9.19 -11.01 -4.88
C CYS A 105 10.61 -10.69 -5.40
N ALA A 106 10.88 -9.41 -5.66
CA ALA A 106 12.14 -8.99 -6.26
C ALA A 106 13.31 -9.18 -5.28
N VAL A 107 13.12 -8.78 -4.03
CA VAL A 107 14.14 -8.86 -2.98
C VAL A 107 14.41 -10.31 -2.60
N GLU A 108 13.37 -11.13 -2.42
CA GLU A 108 13.56 -12.55 -2.09
C GLU A 108 14.34 -13.29 -3.17
N ILE A 109 13.99 -13.12 -4.45
CA ILE A 109 14.73 -13.76 -5.54
C ILE A 109 16.16 -13.23 -5.57
N HIS A 110 16.38 -11.93 -5.41
CA HIS A 110 17.72 -11.35 -5.44
C HIS A 110 18.61 -11.85 -4.30
N GLU A 111 18.12 -11.88 -3.07
CA GLU A 111 18.91 -12.28 -1.91
C GLU A 111 19.08 -13.80 -1.82
N ALA A 112 18.07 -14.57 -2.23
CA ALA A 112 18.08 -16.03 -2.09
C ALA A 112 18.70 -16.75 -3.28
N THR A 113 18.96 -16.05 -4.38
CA THR A 113 19.55 -16.63 -5.60
C THR A 113 20.70 -15.77 -6.08
N GLU A 114 21.77 -16.36 -6.63
CA GLU A 114 22.91 -15.63 -7.18
C GLU A 114 22.60 -14.99 -8.54
N VAL A 115 21.54 -14.17 -8.60
CA VAL A 115 21.06 -13.58 -9.84
C VAL A 115 21.97 -12.44 -10.30
N ALA A 116 22.45 -12.54 -11.54
CA ALA A 116 23.31 -11.51 -12.13
C ALA A 116 22.55 -10.23 -12.54
N ASP A 117 21.26 -10.36 -12.89
CA ASP A 117 20.44 -9.27 -13.41
C ASP A 117 19.18 -9.06 -12.54
N SER A 118 19.28 -8.12 -11.59
CA SER A 118 18.18 -7.76 -10.70
C SER A 118 17.06 -7.00 -11.41
N GLN A 119 17.37 -6.34 -12.54
CA GLN A 119 16.36 -5.63 -13.33
C GLN A 119 15.45 -6.63 -14.02
N ALA A 120 16.01 -7.72 -14.56
CA ALA A 120 15.23 -8.81 -15.13
C ALA A 120 14.31 -9.48 -14.10
N VAL A 121 14.77 -9.66 -12.85
CA VAL A 121 13.96 -10.16 -11.73
C VAL A 121 12.81 -9.21 -11.42
N LEU A 122 13.09 -7.92 -11.24
CA LEU A 122 12.07 -6.91 -10.94
C LEU A 122 10.99 -6.86 -12.03
N ASP A 123 11.40 -6.87 -13.30
CA ASP A 123 10.49 -6.89 -14.43
C ASP A 123 9.65 -8.17 -14.50
N ARG A 124 10.23 -9.30 -14.10
CA ARG A 124 9.52 -10.58 -14.01
C ARG A 124 8.47 -10.56 -12.90
N CYS A 125 8.83 -10.09 -11.71
CA CYS A 125 7.90 -9.92 -10.59
C CYS A 125 6.76 -8.97 -10.94
N ARG A 126 7.05 -7.84 -11.60
CA ARG A 126 6.05 -6.85 -12.02
C ARG A 126 5.02 -7.41 -13.01
N ARG A 127 5.46 -8.30 -13.91
CA ARG A 127 4.56 -8.96 -14.89
C ARG A 127 3.81 -10.15 -14.31
N SER A 128 4.19 -10.65 -13.13
CA SER A 128 3.50 -11.76 -12.49
C SER A 128 2.15 -11.33 -11.93
N LEU A 129 1.14 -12.17 -12.12
CA LEU A 129 -0.16 -12.01 -11.44
C LEU A 129 -0.09 -12.41 -9.97
N LEU A 130 0.93 -13.18 -9.57
CA LEU A 130 1.14 -13.70 -8.22
C LEU A 130 2.63 -13.59 -7.87
N PRO A 131 3.14 -12.39 -7.53
CA PRO A 131 4.56 -12.17 -7.27
C PRO A 131 5.14 -13.09 -6.19
N LEU A 132 4.42 -13.29 -5.08
CA LEU A 132 4.90 -14.14 -3.97
C LEU A 132 5.04 -15.62 -4.40
N ARG A 133 4.09 -16.17 -5.16
CA ARG A 133 4.21 -17.55 -5.65
C ARG A 133 5.36 -17.71 -6.63
N LEU A 134 5.65 -16.67 -7.41
CA LEU A 134 6.78 -16.66 -8.31
C LEU A 134 8.10 -16.71 -7.54
N SER A 135 8.28 -15.91 -6.48
CA SER A 135 9.50 -15.94 -5.67
C SER A 135 9.67 -17.27 -4.93
N GLU A 136 8.63 -17.76 -4.26
CA GLU A 136 8.63 -19.06 -3.57
C GLU A 136 9.02 -20.20 -4.53
N CYS A 137 8.39 -20.27 -5.70
CA CYS A 137 8.70 -21.29 -6.70
C CYS A 137 10.13 -21.13 -7.22
N THR A 138 10.55 -19.91 -7.56
CA THR A 138 11.88 -19.66 -8.13
C THR A 138 12.97 -20.06 -7.17
N VAL A 139 12.88 -19.59 -5.91
CA VAL A 139 13.86 -19.88 -4.86
C VAL A 139 13.85 -21.38 -4.52
N GLY A 140 12.67 -21.97 -4.36
CA GLY A 140 12.54 -23.40 -4.08
C GLY A 140 13.11 -24.28 -5.20
N LEU A 141 12.78 -23.97 -6.45
CA LEU A 141 13.23 -24.73 -7.61
C LEU A 141 14.73 -24.58 -7.84
N ALA A 142 15.27 -23.35 -7.74
CA ALA A 142 16.70 -23.10 -7.88
C ALA A 142 17.50 -23.89 -6.85
N ARG A 143 17.08 -23.88 -5.57
CA ARG A 143 17.75 -24.61 -4.48
C ARG A 143 17.64 -26.13 -4.61
N ALA A 144 16.50 -26.64 -5.08
CA ALA A 144 16.26 -28.08 -5.15
C ALA A 144 16.95 -28.75 -6.35
N THR A 145 17.31 -27.99 -7.38
CA THR A 145 17.78 -28.54 -8.66
C THR A 145 19.10 -27.95 -9.16
N ASP A 146 19.69 -27.02 -8.40
CA ASP A 146 20.83 -26.19 -8.82
C ASP A 146 20.61 -25.47 -10.16
N ALA A 147 19.33 -25.28 -10.55
CA ALA A 147 18.99 -24.56 -11.76
C ALA A 147 19.38 -23.09 -11.64
N SER A 148 19.85 -22.50 -12.74
CA SER A 148 20.12 -21.07 -12.78
C SER A 148 18.85 -20.26 -12.43
N PRO A 149 18.97 -19.09 -11.78
CA PRO A 149 17.81 -18.28 -11.41
C PRO A 149 16.91 -17.96 -12.60
N ALA A 150 17.51 -17.71 -13.77
CA ALA A 150 16.78 -17.47 -15.01
C ALA A 150 15.96 -18.70 -15.47
N SER A 151 16.53 -19.91 -15.40
CA SER A 151 15.82 -21.15 -15.72
C SER A 151 14.70 -21.44 -14.71
N ALA A 152 14.95 -21.21 -13.42
CA ALA A 152 13.95 -21.38 -12.37
C ALA A 152 12.76 -20.43 -12.57
N MET A 153 13.01 -19.13 -12.77
CA MET A 153 11.97 -18.15 -13.07
C MET A 153 11.17 -18.48 -14.33
N ALA A 154 11.82 -19.02 -15.37
CA ALA A 154 11.16 -19.42 -16.60
C ALA A 154 10.14 -20.55 -16.36
N ARG A 155 10.54 -21.58 -15.60
CA ARG A 155 9.66 -22.71 -15.25
C ARG A 155 8.53 -22.31 -14.31
N CYS A 156 8.79 -21.35 -13.41
CA CYS A 156 7.82 -20.89 -12.43
C CYS A 156 6.73 -19.96 -12.98
N SER A 157 6.85 -19.45 -14.22
CA SER A 157 5.73 -18.72 -14.85
C SER A 157 4.68 -19.61 -15.48
N GLU A 158 5.00 -20.89 -15.66
CA GLU A 158 4.10 -21.84 -16.33
C GLU A 158 3.20 -22.59 -15.35
N ALA A 159 3.28 -22.29 -14.04
CA ALA A 159 2.41 -22.94 -13.07
C ALA A 159 0.94 -22.63 -13.42
N PRO A 160 0.17 -23.63 -13.88
CA PRO A 160 -1.23 -23.43 -14.16
C PRO A 160 -1.90 -23.00 -12.87
N SER A 161 -2.75 -21.97 -12.92
CA SER A 161 -3.76 -21.79 -11.88
C SER A 161 -4.41 -23.15 -11.63
N ALA A 162 -4.65 -23.53 -10.37
CA ALA A 162 -5.01 -24.87 -9.87
C ALA A 162 -6.15 -25.65 -10.57
N ARG A 163 -6.71 -25.14 -11.66
CA ARG A 163 -7.67 -25.81 -12.57
C ARG A 163 -7.06 -26.86 -13.50
N GLN A 164 -5.73 -26.98 -13.60
CA GLN A 164 -5.11 -27.91 -14.55
C GLN A 164 -4.62 -29.22 -13.94
N ALA A 165 -4.74 -29.39 -12.61
CA ALA A 165 -4.43 -30.65 -11.93
C ALA A 165 -5.56 -31.71 -11.99
N ASP A 166 -6.75 -31.35 -12.49
CA ASP A 166 -7.94 -32.22 -12.54
C ASP A 166 -8.37 -32.62 -13.96
N ALA A 167 -7.55 -32.37 -15.00
CA ALA A 167 -7.87 -32.85 -16.35
C ALA A 167 -7.41 -34.33 -16.49
N PRO A 168 -8.32 -35.31 -16.70
CA PRO A 168 -7.90 -36.66 -17.01
C PRO A 168 -7.20 -36.69 -18.37
N ALA A 169 -6.13 -37.48 -18.48
CA ALA A 169 -5.46 -37.76 -19.74
C ALA A 169 -6.47 -38.29 -20.77
N GLN A 170 -6.51 -37.67 -21.95
CA GLN A 170 -7.14 -38.23 -23.14
C GLN A 170 -6.07 -38.95 -23.97
#